data_AF-A0AAD2FV49-F1
#
_entry.id   AF-A0AAD2FV49-F1
#
_cell.length_a   1.000
_cell.length_b   1.000
_cell.length_c   1.000
_cell.angle_alpha   90.00
_cell.angle_beta   90.00
_cell.angle_gamma   90.00
#
_symmetry.space_group_name_H-M   'P 1'
#
loop_
_entity.id
_entity.type
_entity.pdbx_description
1 polymer ?
#
loop_
_entity_poly.entity_id
_entity_poly.type
_entity_poly.pdbx_seq_one_letter_code
_entity_poly.pdbx_strand_id
1 'polypeptide(L)'
;MTKRTVEDLQDVVSTMENAETNLEYFSQWHAIADKRAPSPTGVVDHGTLMERYCRAKQSYHHKRLEGLLVERIGTFDDQKPCHFDFPTVEKDKELEEQREQALGKLQKTVQGIDEQADYLRVSYQSITNKRLELKQMIQDLEEETNDDESKMLIDDDQSGDGNTDSVFDDDIVAEQENIEELQRKKIQLQQQLSTIRKEREQLENTTKEKQRNLVLLHQETAGLDKEKLEARVQELKEIKSFYDSLREVLEELGGIKILEVKEDSKTQHLVLKVLMYDEFKVQIVLEVYRQSELKLVNAQWITKPVVYEPCPVQNTDPYSLPMSSLDDLVEVAKTNLSPPHDVRFILRETCARVRIHRNRVQDLSLLRKEVLTKVVGSDQVVCSLNDGIVIVMRLYDNLVRAEQIVGVTGWDETAADKILNTIRKNESINLVPSAIIEIVRSEVDKLRQGGKNPRTPKLPKRRDASEQGRLL
;
A
#
# COMPACT_ATOMS: atom_id res chain seq x y z
N MET A 1 -6.76 -36.69 -43.99
CA MET A 1 -6.14 -36.18 -42.74
C MET A 1 -6.88 -36.81 -41.56
N THR A 2 -6.19 -37.17 -40.47
CA THR A 2 -6.84 -37.83 -39.32
C THR A 2 -7.63 -36.80 -38.50
N LYS A 3 -8.84 -37.13 -38.00
CA LYS A 3 -9.67 -36.25 -37.14
C LYS A 3 -8.86 -35.46 -36.08
N ARG A 4 -7.81 -36.09 -35.56
CA ARG A 4 -6.84 -35.52 -34.61
C ARG A 4 -6.17 -34.21 -35.07
N THR A 5 -5.91 -34.03 -36.37
CA THR A 5 -5.27 -32.79 -36.88
C THR A 5 -6.24 -31.62 -36.99
N VAL A 6 -7.55 -31.88 -37.09
CA VAL A 6 -8.58 -30.83 -37.09
C VAL A 6 -8.84 -30.36 -35.66
N GLU A 7 -8.90 -31.29 -34.70
CA GLU A 7 -9.03 -30.99 -33.27
C GLU A 7 -7.86 -30.13 -32.76
N ASP A 8 -6.62 -30.46 -33.15
CA ASP A 8 -5.43 -29.68 -32.77
C ASP A 8 -5.47 -28.23 -33.33
N LEU A 9 -6.02 -28.04 -34.54
CA LEU A 9 -6.18 -26.71 -35.14
C LEU A 9 -7.31 -25.90 -34.48
N GLN A 10 -8.41 -26.56 -34.11
CA GLN A 10 -9.50 -25.95 -33.36
C GLN A 10 -9.03 -25.46 -31.97
N ASP A 11 -8.17 -26.21 -31.30
CA ASP A 11 -7.62 -25.82 -29.99
C ASP A 11 -6.70 -24.59 -30.09
N VAL A 12 -5.89 -24.51 -31.16
CA VAL A 12 -5.06 -23.32 -31.45
C VAL A 12 -5.92 -22.09 -31.76
N VAL A 13 -7.00 -22.25 -32.54
CA VAL A 13 -7.93 -21.12 -32.80
C VAL A 13 -8.65 -20.68 -31.52
N SER A 14 -9.08 -21.62 -30.68
CA SER A 14 -9.76 -21.34 -29.41
C SER A 14 -8.85 -20.63 -28.41
N THR A 15 -7.58 -21.01 -28.34
CA THR A 15 -6.59 -20.33 -27.49
C THR A 15 -6.30 -18.91 -27.97
N MET A 16 -6.25 -18.68 -29.29
CA MET A 16 -6.12 -17.33 -29.85
C MET A 16 -7.36 -16.46 -29.60
N GLU A 17 -8.57 -17.00 -29.68
CA GLU A 17 -9.81 -16.29 -29.33
C GLU A 17 -9.89 -15.92 -27.84
N ASN A 18 -9.43 -16.81 -26.96
CA ASN A 18 -9.34 -16.53 -25.53
C ASN A 18 -8.31 -15.42 -25.22
N ALA A 19 -7.21 -15.34 -25.97
CA ALA A 19 -6.25 -14.25 -25.82
C ALA A 19 -6.82 -12.90 -26.31
N GLU A 20 -7.60 -12.90 -27.39
CA GLU A 20 -8.23 -11.68 -27.92
C GLU A 20 -9.39 -11.18 -27.06
N THR A 21 -10.24 -12.06 -26.53
CA THR A 21 -11.32 -11.67 -25.60
C THR A 21 -10.75 -11.02 -24.33
N ASN A 22 -9.58 -11.46 -23.88
CA ASN A 22 -8.85 -10.79 -22.81
C ASN A 22 -8.33 -9.40 -23.22
N LEU A 23 -7.89 -9.21 -24.47
CA LEU A 23 -7.43 -7.91 -24.99
C LEU A 23 -8.59 -6.93 -25.31
N GLU A 24 -9.71 -7.43 -25.81
CA GLU A 24 -10.95 -6.64 -26.01
C GLU A 24 -11.56 -6.20 -24.67
N TYR A 25 -11.40 -7.01 -23.62
CA TYR A 25 -11.74 -6.61 -22.25
C TYR A 25 -10.91 -5.40 -21.79
N PHE A 26 -9.65 -5.29 -22.20
CA PHE A 26 -8.80 -4.12 -21.94
C PHE A 26 -9.15 -2.91 -22.81
N SER A 27 -9.61 -3.09 -24.05
CA SER A 27 -10.03 -1.95 -24.90
C SER A 27 -11.40 -1.38 -24.49
N GLN A 28 -12.29 -2.21 -23.92
CA GLN A 28 -13.57 -1.77 -23.35
C GLN A 28 -13.42 -0.87 -22.11
N TRP A 29 -12.29 -0.91 -21.40
CA TRP A 29 -12.01 0.02 -20.29
C TRP A 29 -11.96 1.48 -20.74
N HIS A 30 -11.58 1.76 -21.99
CA HIS A 30 -11.61 3.12 -22.53
C HIS A 30 -13.01 3.53 -23.04
N ALA A 31 -13.83 2.60 -23.50
CA ALA A 31 -15.18 2.90 -24.03
C ALA A 31 -16.26 3.02 -22.95
N ILE A 32 -16.08 2.39 -21.76
CA ILE A 32 -17.05 2.42 -20.66
C ILE A 32 -16.95 3.71 -19.82
N ALA A 33 -15.85 4.47 -19.94
CA ALA A 33 -15.67 5.74 -19.23
C ALA A 33 -16.68 6.84 -19.65
N ASP A 34 -17.26 6.76 -20.85
CA ASP A 34 -18.10 7.83 -21.41
C ASP A 34 -19.62 7.68 -21.20
N LYS A 35 -20.11 6.55 -20.66
CA LYS A 35 -21.57 6.26 -20.67
C LYS A 35 -22.21 5.85 -19.34
N ARG A 36 -21.52 5.92 -18.20
CA ARG A 36 -22.16 5.68 -16.89
C ARG A 36 -22.55 6.99 -16.20
N ALA A 37 -23.82 7.07 -15.81
CA ALA A 37 -24.37 8.11 -14.95
C ALA A 37 -23.56 8.25 -13.64
N PRO A 38 -23.44 9.47 -13.09
CA PRO A 38 -22.42 9.79 -12.10
C PRO A 38 -22.71 9.14 -10.75
N SER A 39 -21.76 8.32 -10.28
CA SER A 39 -21.60 7.99 -8.86
C SER A 39 -21.15 9.24 -8.09
N PRO A 40 -21.64 9.50 -6.87
CA PRO A 40 -21.42 10.77 -6.16
C PRO A 40 -20.02 10.97 -5.56
N THR A 41 -19.05 10.12 -5.89
CA THR A 41 -17.63 10.36 -5.62
C THR A 41 -16.91 10.66 -6.94
N GLY A 42 -16.91 11.94 -7.30
CA GLY A 42 -16.48 12.44 -8.60
C GLY A 42 -15.16 11.85 -9.09
N VAL A 43 -15.22 11.18 -10.24
CA VAL A 43 -14.08 10.93 -11.09
C VAL A 43 -13.52 12.30 -11.46
N VAL A 44 -12.34 12.59 -10.95
CA VAL A 44 -11.57 13.79 -11.24
C VAL A 44 -11.26 13.75 -12.73
N ASP A 45 -11.83 14.67 -13.49
CA ASP A 45 -11.53 14.92 -14.90
C ASP A 45 -10.01 14.87 -15.12
N HIS A 46 -9.54 14.08 -16.10
CA HIS A 46 -8.10 13.89 -16.36
C HIS A 46 -7.36 15.21 -16.57
N GLY A 47 -8.04 16.23 -17.12
CA GLY A 47 -7.51 17.60 -17.20
C GLY A 47 -7.24 18.19 -15.82
N THR A 48 -8.21 18.07 -14.90
CA THR A 48 -8.06 18.56 -13.52
C THR A 48 -7.07 17.73 -12.69
N LEU A 49 -6.84 16.46 -13.02
CA LEU A 49 -5.80 15.64 -12.39
C LEU A 49 -4.40 16.12 -12.79
N MET A 50 -4.18 16.39 -14.08
CA MET A 50 -2.91 16.94 -14.57
C MET A 50 -2.64 18.34 -14.01
N GLU A 51 -3.66 19.20 -13.91
CA GLU A 51 -3.52 20.50 -13.26
C GLU A 51 -3.18 20.38 -11.78
N ARG A 52 -3.81 19.46 -11.04
CA ARG A 52 -3.49 19.19 -9.63
C ARG A 52 -2.08 18.65 -9.47
N TYR A 53 -1.64 17.76 -10.36
CA TYR A 53 -0.27 17.25 -10.38
C TYR A 53 0.74 18.37 -10.66
N CYS A 54 0.50 19.20 -11.67
CA CYS A 54 1.34 20.36 -11.97
C CYS A 54 1.42 21.33 -10.78
N ARG A 55 0.29 21.62 -10.12
CA ARG A 55 0.24 22.48 -8.93
C ARG A 55 0.99 21.86 -7.74
N ALA A 56 0.82 20.55 -7.51
CA ALA A 56 1.54 19.83 -6.46
C ALA A 56 3.06 19.79 -6.73
N LYS A 57 3.46 19.53 -7.98
CA LYS A 57 4.86 19.55 -8.42
C LYS A 57 5.48 20.95 -8.24
N GLN A 58 4.79 22.01 -8.64
CA GLN A 58 5.23 23.39 -8.41
C GLN A 58 5.38 23.70 -6.92
N SER A 59 4.40 23.32 -6.10
CA SER A 59 4.45 23.52 -4.64
C SER A 59 5.62 22.76 -4.00
N TYR A 60 5.90 21.54 -4.46
CA TYR A 60 7.06 20.75 -4.03
C TYR A 60 8.38 21.45 -4.39
N HIS A 61 8.54 21.90 -5.64
CA HIS A 61 9.75 22.62 -6.04
C HIS A 61 9.94 23.91 -5.24
N HIS A 62 8.85 24.63 -4.95
CA HIS A 62 8.90 25.84 -4.13
C HIS A 62 9.36 25.54 -2.70
N LYS A 63 8.74 24.57 -2.02
CA LYS A 63 9.14 24.16 -0.66
C LYS A 63 10.56 23.61 -0.60
N ARG A 64 11.00 22.89 -1.63
CA ARG A 64 12.37 22.39 -1.73
C ARG A 64 13.37 23.52 -1.92
N LEU A 65 13.05 24.51 -2.74
CA LEU A 65 13.84 25.73 -2.88
C LEU A 65 13.92 26.48 -1.54
N GLU A 66 12.79 26.69 -0.86
CA GLU A 66 12.75 27.30 0.47
C GLU A 66 13.63 26.52 1.47
N GLY A 67 13.51 25.19 1.50
CA GLY A 67 14.33 24.32 2.36
C GLY A 67 15.83 24.46 2.08
N LEU A 68 16.23 24.40 0.82
CA LEU A 68 17.63 24.61 0.41
C LEU A 68 18.14 26.01 0.74
N LEU A 69 17.27 27.02 0.66
CA LEU A 69 17.60 28.41 0.99
C LEU A 69 17.78 28.58 2.49
N VAL A 70 16.89 28.00 3.31
CA VAL A 70 16.99 28.00 4.77
C VAL A 70 18.20 27.22 5.26
N GLU A 71 18.46 26.04 4.69
CA GLU A 71 19.64 25.24 4.99
C GLU A 71 20.92 26.04 4.67
N ARG A 72 20.95 26.69 3.51
CA ARG A 72 22.12 27.47 3.08
C ARG A 72 22.31 28.77 3.88
N ILE A 73 21.22 29.44 4.28
CA ILE A 73 21.26 30.56 5.24
C ILE A 73 21.73 30.07 6.61
N GLY A 74 21.29 28.90 7.06
CA GLY A 74 21.72 28.30 8.33
C GLY A 74 23.21 27.95 8.35
N THR A 75 23.80 27.65 7.20
CA THR A 75 25.24 27.45 7.03
C THR A 75 26.02 28.72 6.68
N PHE A 76 25.36 29.89 6.64
CA PHE A 76 26.01 31.15 6.33
C PHE A 76 26.87 31.60 7.52
N ASP A 77 28.18 31.62 7.30
CA ASP A 77 29.17 32.07 8.26
C ASP A 77 29.60 33.50 7.89
N ASP A 78 29.20 34.49 8.69
CA ASP A 78 29.50 35.92 8.50
C ASP A 78 31.01 36.21 8.43
N GLN A 79 31.87 35.27 8.86
CA GLN A 79 33.33 35.43 8.84
C GLN A 79 33.98 34.96 7.54
N LYS A 80 33.27 34.20 6.69
CA LYS A 80 33.73 33.84 5.35
C LYS A 80 33.07 34.76 4.33
N PRO A 81 33.84 35.52 3.52
CA PRO A 81 33.29 36.20 2.36
C PRO A 81 32.93 35.16 1.30
N CYS A 82 31.81 34.46 1.51
CA CYS A 82 31.20 33.60 0.53
C CYS A 82 30.55 34.52 -0.51
N HIS A 83 31.28 34.78 -1.60
CA HIS A 83 30.71 35.47 -2.75
C HIS A 83 29.50 34.66 -3.23
N PHE A 84 28.31 35.26 -3.14
CA PHE A 84 27.11 34.67 -3.71
C PHE A 84 27.25 34.77 -5.23
N ASP A 85 27.81 33.74 -5.86
CA ASP A 85 27.90 33.64 -7.31
C ASP A 85 26.49 33.41 -7.87
N PHE A 86 25.80 34.51 -8.15
CA PHE A 86 24.64 34.46 -9.04
C PHE A 86 25.07 33.78 -10.35
N PRO A 87 24.22 32.90 -10.94
CA PRO A 87 24.49 32.33 -12.24
C PRO A 87 24.88 33.46 -13.18
N THR A 88 26.13 33.46 -13.64
CA THR A 88 26.59 34.41 -14.64
C THR A 88 25.89 34.06 -15.94
N VAL A 89 25.67 35.06 -16.80
CA VAL A 89 24.99 34.92 -18.11
C VAL A 89 25.61 33.80 -18.98
N GLU A 90 26.86 33.42 -18.71
CA GLU A 90 27.55 32.30 -19.36
C GLU A 90 27.05 30.91 -18.88
N LYS A 91 26.72 30.74 -17.58
CA LYS A 91 26.16 29.49 -17.04
C LYS A 91 24.71 29.25 -17.46
N ASP A 92 23.97 30.32 -17.75
CA ASP A 92 22.61 30.22 -18.27
C ASP A 92 22.58 29.59 -19.67
N LYS A 93 23.58 29.87 -20.52
CA LYS A 93 23.70 29.25 -21.85
C LYS A 93 23.98 27.75 -21.77
N GLU A 94 24.84 27.33 -20.85
CA GLU A 94 25.17 25.92 -20.65
C GLU A 94 23.95 25.13 -20.14
N LEU A 95 23.15 25.74 -19.24
CA LEU A 95 21.89 25.18 -18.77
C LEU A 95 20.83 25.10 -19.88
N GLU A 96 20.77 26.09 -20.76
CA GLU A 96 19.86 26.11 -21.90
C GLU A 96 20.22 25.03 -22.92
N GLU A 97 21.52 24.83 -23.19
CA GLU A 97 22.01 23.76 -24.05
C GLU A 97 21.74 22.36 -23.44
N GLN A 98 21.94 22.19 -22.13
CA GLN A 98 21.58 20.94 -21.45
C GLN A 98 20.07 20.65 -21.50
N ARG A 99 19.24 21.69 -21.41
CA ARG A 99 17.78 21.57 -21.54
C ARG A 99 17.38 21.17 -22.94
N GLU A 100 17.96 21.77 -23.98
CA GLU A 100 17.71 21.39 -25.37
C GLU A 100 18.14 19.95 -25.65
N GLN A 101 19.30 19.53 -25.14
CA GLN A 101 19.75 18.14 -25.25
C GLN A 101 18.80 17.16 -24.55
N ALA A 102 18.29 17.51 -23.36
CA ALA A 102 17.33 16.68 -22.64
C ALA A 102 15.98 16.56 -23.39
N LEU A 103 15.49 17.67 -23.95
CA LEU A 103 14.28 17.68 -24.78
C LEU A 103 14.47 16.86 -26.07
N GLY A 104 15.63 16.98 -26.73
CA GLY A 104 15.95 16.18 -27.91
C GLY A 104 16.02 14.67 -27.62
N LYS A 105 16.56 14.28 -26.46
CA LYS A 105 16.54 12.88 -26.00
C LYS A 105 15.12 12.40 -25.74
N LEU A 106 14.30 13.20 -25.06
CA LEU A 106 12.91 12.87 -24.78
C LEU A 106 12.10 12.68 -26.07
N GLN A 107 12.27 13.59 -27.03
CA GLN A 107 11.57 13.51 -28.32
C GLN A 107 11.96 12.25 -29.10
N LYS A 108 13.25 11.89 -29.12
CA LYS A 108 13.71 10.63 -29.72
C LYS A 108 13.12 9.40 -29.04
N THR A 109 13.01 9.40 -27.70
CA THR A 109 12.38 8.29 -26.98
C THR A 109 10.89 8.17 -27.28
N VAL A 110 10.18 9.29 -27.39
CA VAL A 110 8.75 9.30 -27.76
C VAL A 110 8.57 8.76 -29.17
N GLN A 111 9.38 9.21 -30.14
CA GLN A 111 9.36 8.68 -31.50
C GLN A 111 9.64 7.17 -31.55
N GLY A 112 10.61 6.69 -30.76
CA GLY A 112 10.88 5.25 -30.67
C GLY A 112 9.72 4.43 -30.07
N ILE A 113 8.99 5.01 -29.11
CA ILE A 113 7.78 4.37 -28.56
C ILE A 113 6.66 4.33 -29.61
N ASP A 114 6.46 5.42 -30.37
CA ASP A 114 5.46 5.48 -31.43
C ASP A 114 5.78 4.46 -32.54
N GLU A 115 7.04 4.34 -32.96
CA GLU A 115 7.49 3.33 -33.92
C GLU A 115 7.26 1.89 -33.42
N GLN A 116 7.52 1.62 -32.13
CA GLN A 116 7.22 0.33 -31.52
C GLN A 116 5.71 0.04 -31.44
N ALA A 117 4.90 1.06 -31.13
CA ALA A 117 3.45 0.93 -31.09
C ALA A 117 2.88 0.63 -32.48
N ASP A 118 3.40 1.29 -33.52
CA ASP A 118 3.01 1.03 -34.91
C ASP A 118 3.45 -0.36 -35.37
N TYR A 119 4.66 -0.80 -35.01
CA TYR A 119 5.11 -2.18 -35.26
C TYR A 119 4.18 -3.22 -34.61
N LEU A 120 3.80 -3.01 -33.35
CA LEU A 120 2.87 -3.89 -32.65
C LEU A 120 1.48 -3.90 -33.31
N ARG A 121 1.00 -2.75 -33.79
CA ARG A 121 -0.29 -2.66 -34.51
C ARG A 121 -0.26 -3.45 -35.82
N VAL A 122 0.83 -3.34 -36.59
CA VAL A 122 1.02 -4.10 -37.84
C VAL A 122 1.13 -5.60 -37.57
N SER A 123 1.89 -5.98 -36.53
CA SER A 123 2.03 -7.39 -36.13
C SER A 123 0.69 -7.99 -35.69
N TYR A 124 -0.08 -7.25 -34.88
CA TYR A 124 -1.42 -7.66 -34.47
C TYR A 124 -2.35 -7.87 -35.68
N GLN A 125 -2.37 -6.94 -36.63
CA GLN A 125 -3.15 -7.08 -37.87
C GLN A 125 -2.74 -8.32 -38.70
N SER A 126 -1.43 -8.62 -38.75
CA SER A 126 -0.96 -9.83 -39.44
C SER A 126 -1.44 -11.12 -38.75
N ILE A 127 -1.43 -11.15 -37.41
CA ILE A 127 -1.92 -12.28 -36.63
C ILE A 127 -3.43 -12.46 -36.82
N THR A 128 -4.21 -11.38 -36.79
CA THR A 128 -5.65 -11.45 -37.01
C THR A 128 -6.00 -11.98 -38.40
N ASN A 129 -5.23 -11.61 -39.44
CA ASN A 129 -5.42 -12.11 -40.80
C ASN A 129 -5.11 -13.61 -40.90
N LYS A 130 -3.98 -14.07 -40.33
CA LYS A 130 -3.63 -15.51 -40.30
C LYS A 130 -4.66 -16.35 -39.58
N ARG A 131 -5.26 -15.83 -38.51
CA ARG A 131 -6.34 -16.52 -37.80
C ARG A 131 -7.58 -16.67 -38.68
N LEU A 132 -7.93 -15.62 -39.44
CA LEU A 132 -9.06 -15.68 -40.37
C LEU A 132 -8.83 -16.74 -41.44
N GLU A 133 -7.62 -16.82 -42.00
CA GLU A 133 -7.21 -17.86 -42.96
C GLU A 133 -7.31 -19.27 -42.35
N LEU A 134 -6.85 -19.45 -41.10
CA LEU A 134 -6.96 -20.73 -40.38
C LEU A 134 -8.40 -21.15 -40.14
N LYS A 135 -9.28 -20.21 -39.75
CA LYS A 135 -10.70 -20.49 -39.58
C LYS A 135 -11.34 -20.97 -40.89
N GLN A 136 -10.98 -20.33 -42.00
CA GLN A 136 -11.50 -20.71 -43.32
C GLN A 136 -11.01 -22.11 -43.72
N MET A 137 -9.73 -22.44 -43.50
CA MET A 137 -9.20 -23.79 -43.75
C MET A 137 -9.86 -24.88 -42.90
N ILE A 138 -10.17 -24.60 -41.63
CA ILE A 138 -10.89 -25.57 -40.77
C ILE A 138 -12.30 -25.81 -41.29
N GLN A 139 -13.00 -24.75 -41.70
CA GLN A 139 -14.34 -24.85 -42.26
C GLN A 139 -14.36 -25.67 -43.56
N ASP A 140 -13.38 -25.45 -44.46
CA ASP A 140 -13.25 -26.22 -45.70
C ASP A 140 -12.99 -27.72 -45.42
N LEU A 141 -12.21 -28.05 -44.38
CA LEU A 141 -11.91 -29.45 -43.99
C LEU A 141 -13.09 -30.16 -43.29
N GLU A 142 -13.91 -29.42 -42.56
CA GLU A 142 -15.14 -29.96 -41.94
C GLU A 142 -16.20 -30.28 -43.00
N GLU A 143 -16.26 -29.52 -44.09
CA GLU A 143 -17.15 -29.81 -45.22
C GLU A 143 -16.71 -31.08 -45.98
N GLU A 144 -15.40 -31.34 -46.13
CA GLU A 144 -14.89 -32.55 -46.81
C GLU A 144 -15.03 -33.85 -46.01
N THR A 145 -15.15 -33.81 -44.68
CA THR A 145 -15.15 -35.00 -43.82
C THR A 145 -16.54 -35.60 -43.53
N ASN A 146 -17.60 -34.90 -43.88
CA ASN A 146 -18.98 -35.34 -43.62
C ASN A 146 -19.54 -36.32 -44.69
N ASP A 147 -18.81 -36.60 -45.77
CA ASP A 147 -19.28 -37.46 -46.86
C ASP A 147 -18.90 -38.96 -46.74
N ASP A 148 -18.06 -39.36 -45.76
CA ASP A 148 -17.41 -40.70 -45.76
C ASP A 148 -17.72 -41.62 -44.55
N GLU A 149 -18.69 -41.31 -43.69
CA GLU A 149 -19.08 -42.22 -42.59
C GLU A 149 -20.27 -43.14 -42.97
N SER A 150 -19.96 -44.28 -43.62
CA SER A 150 -20.83 -45.45 -43.68
C SER A 150 -20.03 -46.76 -43.79
N LYS A 151 -20.33 -47.69 -42.85
CA LYS A 151 -19.88 -49.10 -42.69
C LYS A 151 -18.67 -49.38 -41.80
N MET A 152 -18.92 -49.99 -40.64
CA MET A 152 -18.51 -51.39 -40.38
C MET A 152 -19.21 -51.99 -39.14
N LEU A 153 -19.72 -53.22 -39.31
CA LEU A 153 -20.29 -54.13 -38.30
C LEU A 153 -19.25 -55.21 -37.94
N ILE A 154 -19.16 -55.66 -36.68
CA ILE A 154 -18.55 -56.97 -36.30
C ILE A 154 -19.34 -57.59 -35.12
N ASP A 155 -19.61 -58.90 -35.27
CA ASP A 155 -20.47 -59.80 -34.48
C ASP A 155 -19.82 -60.47 -33.23
N ASP A 156 -20.71 -60.99 -32.37
CA ASP A 156 -20.54 -61.97 -31.28
C ASP A 156 -20.13 -63.39 -31.77
N ASP A 157 -19.46 -64.20 -30.92
CA ASP A 157 -19.95 -65.55 -30.56
C ASP A 157 -19.17 -66.33 -29.46
N GLN A 158 -19.93 -67.26 -28.85
CA GLN A 158 -19.79 -68.23 -27.74
C GLN A 158 -18.59 -69.22 -27.80
N SER A 159 -18.16 -70.01 -26.79
CA SER A 159 -18.84 -71.07 -25.99
C SER A 159 -17.78 -71.89 -25.20
N GLY A 160 -18.15 -72.72 -24.19
CA GLY A 160 -17.31 -73.89 -23.79
C GLY A 160 -17.42 -74.39 -22.33
N ASP A 161 -18.07 -75.55 -22.16
CA ASP A 161 -18.50 -76.30 -20.97
C ASP A 161 -17.43 -77.25 -20.35
N GLY A 162 -17.64 -77.76 -19.12
CA GLY A 162 -16.86 -78.89 -18.56
C GLY A 162 -16.95 -79.13 -17.04
N ASN A 163 -17.83 -80.06 -16.65
CA ASN A 163 -18.18 -80.56 -15.31
C ASN A 163 -17.19 -81.60 -14.69
N THR A 164 -17.17 -81.75 -13.34
CA THR A 164 -16.91 -82.96 -12.46
C THR A 164 -16.38 -82.48 -11.09
N ASP A 165 -17.04 -82.68 -9.94
CA ASP A 165 -17.40 -83.85 -9.11
C ASP A 165 -16.54 -83.89 -7.82
N SER A 166 -17.19 -84.35 -6.76
CA SER A 166 -17.15 -83.94 -5.35
C SER A 166 -16.01 -84.46 -4.44
N VAL A 167 -15.88 -83.76 -3.29
CA VAL A 167 -15.51 -84.22 -1.91
C VAL A 167 -14.28 -83.48 -1.30
N PHE A 168 -14.54 -82.65 -0.28
CA PHE A 168 -13.83 -82.41 1.02
C PHE A 168 -14.17 -81.00 1.56
N ASP A 169 -15.39 -80.81 2.06
CA ASP A 169 -16.06 -79.49 2.18
C ASP A 169 -15.63 -78.54 3.31
N ASP A 170 -14.63 -78.86 4.15
CA ASP A 170 -14.18 -77.90 5.19
C ASP A 170 -12.74 -77.38 5.00
N ASP A 171 -11.82 -78.18 4.45
CA ASP A 171 -10.47 -77.70 4.08
C ASP A 171 -10.48 -77.01 2.69
N ILE A 172 -11.38 -77.41 1.79
CA ILE A 172 -11.56 -76.75 0.49
C ILE A 172 -12.08 -75.32 0.67
N VAL A 173 -12.96 -75.05 1.63
CA VAL A 173 -13.45 -73.68 1.85
C VAL A 173 -12.32 -72.75 2.29
N ALA A 174 -11.42 -73.22 3.17
CA ALA A 174 -10.25 -72.45 3.59
C ALA A 174 -9.21 -72.28 2.46
N GLU A 175 -9.00 -73.28 1.60
CA GLU A 175 -8.16 -73.15 0.41
C GLU A 175 -8.80 -72.26 -0.66
N GLN A 176 -10.13 -72.33 -0.84
CA GLN A 176 -10.90 -71.50 -1.76
C GLN A 176 -10.88 -70.04 -1.32
N GLU A 177 -11.04 -69.76 -0.03
CA GLU A 177 -10.89 -68.42 0.55
C GLU A 177 -9.47 -67.88 0.34
N ASN A 178 -8.44 -68.71 0.52
CA ASN A 178 -7.05 -68.32 0.23
C ASN A 178 -6.82 -68.07 -1.27
N ILE A 179 -7.40 -68.87 -2.16
CA ILE A 179 -7.33 -68.68 -3.61
C ILE A 179 -8.04 -67.39 -4.02
N GLU A 180 -9.22 -67.12 -3.46
CA GLU A 180 -9.93 -65.86 -3.69
C GLU A 180 -9.14 -64.66 -3.16
N GLU A 181 -8.52 -64.76 -1.97
CA GLU A 181 -7.68 -63.70 -1.42
C GLU A 181 -6.45 -63.46 -2.31
N LEU A 182 -5.83 -64.52 -2.83
CA LEU A 182 -4.73 -64.44 -3.78
C LEU A 182 -5.16 -63.85 -5.13
N GLN A 183 -6.35 -64.18 -5.62
CA GLN A 183 -6.92 -63.57 -6.83
C GLN A 183 -7.22 -62.09 -6.63
N ARG A 184 -7.77 -61.69 -5.48
CA ARG A 184 -7.97 -60.27 -5.11
C ARG A 184 -6.64 -59.53 -5.03
N LYS A 185 -5.63 -60.11 -4.37
CA LYS A 185 -4.26 -59.54 -4.33
C LYS A 185 -3.65 -59.43 -5.73
N LYS A 186 -3.85 -60.42 -6.59
CA LYS A 186 -3.38 -60.38 -7.99
C LYS A 186 -4.04 -59.24 -8.78
N ILE A 187 -5.35 -59.07 -8.65
CA ILE A 187 -6.09 -57.98 -9.30
C ILE A 187 -5.61 -56.63 -8.75
N GLN A 188 -5.43 -56.51 -7.44
CA GLN A 188 -4.94 -55.30 -6.79
C GLN A 188 -3.52 -54.94 -7.26
N LEU A 189 -2.61 -55.92 -7.34
CA LEU A 189 -1.25 -55.72 -7.85
C LEU A 189 -1.24 -55.37 -9.34
N GLN A 190 -2.12 -55.97 -10.15
CA GLN A 190 -2.26 -55.60 -11.56
C GLN A 190 -2.78 -54.16 -11.72
N GLN A 191 -3.73 -53.73 -10.88
CA GLN A 191 -4.19 -52.35 -10.84
C GLN A 191 -3.06 -51.41 -10.44
N GLN A 192 -2.31 -51.71 -9.37
CA GLN A 192 -1.16 -50.90 -8.95
C GLN A 192 -0.08 -50.82 -10.03
N LEU A 193 0.23 -51.91 -10.71
CA LEU A 193 1.17 -51.91 -11.84
C LEU A 193 0.68 -51.05 -13.01
N SER A 194 -0.63 -51.04 -13.27
CA SER A 194 -1.21 -50.18 -14.30
C SER A 194 -1.12 -48.70 -13.93
N THR A 195 -1.34 -48.35 -12.66
CA THR A 195 -1.20 -46.98 -12.15
C THR A 195 0.25 -46.51 -12.22
N ILE A 196 1.20 -47.33 -11.75
CA ILE A 196 2.63 -47.01 -11.82
C ILE A 196 3.10 -46.84 -13.26
N ARG A 197 2.58 -47.64 -14.21
CA ARG A 197 2.89 -47.47 -15.64
C ARG A 197 2.38 -46.14 -16.19
N LYS A 198 1.15 -45.73 -15.83
CA LYS A 198 0.59 -44.42 -16.22
C LYS A 198 1.38 -43.26 -15.61
N GLU A 199 1.74 -43.33 -14.33
CA GLU A 199 2.57 -42.33 -13.66
C GLU A 199 3.96 -42.21 -14.31
N ARG A 200 4.58 -43.35 -14.65
CA ARG A 200 5.87 -43.36 -15.37
C ARG A 200 5.76 -42.70 -16.75
N GLU A 201 4.70 -42.99 -17.50
CA GLU A 201 4.46 -42.38 -18.81
C GLU A 201 4.24 -40.87 -18.71
N GLN A 202 3.50 -40.40 -17.71
CA GLN A 202 3.33 -38.97 -17.42
C GLN A 202 4.65 -38.29 -17.05
N LEU A 203 5.47 -38.94 -16.20
CA LEU A 203 6.81 -38.44 -15.85
C LEU A 203 7.75 -38.40 -17.06
N GLU A 204 7.69 -39.40 -17.94
CA GLU A 204 8.49 -39.42 -19.15
C GLU A 204 8.07 -38.31 -20.13
N ASN A 205 6.76 -38.08 -20.29
CA ASN A 205 6.23 -37.00 -21.12
C ASN A 205 6.61 -35.62 -20.59
N THR A 206 6.44 -35.38 -19.28
CA THR A 206 6.86 -34.11 -18.65
C THR A 206 8.37 -33.89 -18.71
N THR A 207 9.18 -34.96 -18.64
CA THR A 207 10.64 -34.87 -18.78
C THR A 207 11.04 -34.53 -20.22
N LYS A 208 10.40 -35.15 -21.22
CA LYS A 208 10.60 -34.83 -22.64
C LYS A 208 10.19 -33.39 -22.96
N GLU A 209 9.09 -32.92 -22.39
CA GLU A 209 8.63 -31.53 -22.53
C GLU A 209 9.61 -30.55 -21.89
N LYS A 210 10.08 -30.82 -20.66
CA LYS A 210 11.13 -30.03 -20.01
C LYS A 210 12.41 -30.01 -20.83
N GLN A 211 12.83 -31.13 -21.40
CA GLN A 211 14.00 -31.19 -22.28
C GLN A 211 13.81 -30.37 -23.56
N ARG A 212 12.63 -30.41 -24.18
CA ARG A 212 12.31 -29.56 -25.34
C ARG A 212 12.35 -28.08 -24.98
N ASN A 213 11.77 -27.69 -23.85
CA ASN A 213 11.81 -26.32 -23.35
C ASN A 213 13.24 -25.87 -23.02
N LEU A 214 14.07 -26.75 -22.47
CA LEU A 214 15.47 -26.46 -22.17
C LEU A 214 16.30 -26.29 -23.44
N VAL A 215 16.05 -27.10 -24.48
CA VAL A 215 16.69 -26.95 -25.80
C VAL A 215 16.25 -25.66 -26.50
N LEU A 216 14.97 -25.29 -26.41
CA LEU A 216 14.45 -24.01 -26.92
C LEU A 216 15.08 -22.82 -26.21
N LEU A 217 15.14 -22.85 -24.86
CA LEU A 217 15.85 -21.85 -24.06
C LEU A 217 17.34 -21.78 -24.40
N HIS A 218 17.99 -22.93 -24.65
CA HIS A 218 19.40 -22.96 -25.02
C HIS A 218 19.62 -22.43 -26.45
N GLN A 219 18.69 -22.65 -27.37
CA GLN A 219 18.71 -22.06 -28.72
C GLN A 219 18.42 -20.55 -28.70
N GLU A 220 17.46 -20.09 -27.89
CA GLU A 220 17.20 -18.64 -27.69
C GLU A 220 18.40 -17.95 -27.03
N THR A 221 19.05 -18.57 -26.05
CA THR A 221 20.21 -18.00 -25.36
C THR A 221 21.52 -18.13 -26.14
N ALA A 222 21.66 -19.13 -27.02
CA ALA A 222 22.83 -19.24 -27.92
C ALA A 222 22.75 -18.30 -29.13
N GLY A 223 21.55 -17.82 -29.48
CA GLY A 223 21.32 -16.84 -30.57
C GLY A 223 21.22 -15.38 -30.11
N LEU A 224 21.09 -15.12 -28.81
CA LEU A 224 21.16 -13.77 -28.25
C LEU A 224 22.63 -13.41 -28.03
N ASP A 225 23.13 -12.47 -28.85
CA ASP A 225 24.42 -11.81 -28.67
C ASP A 225 24.63 -11.55 -27.18
N LYS A 226 25.71 -12.10 -26.61
CA LYS A 226 26.09 -11.92 -25.20
C LYS A 226 26.00 -10.45 -24.76
N GLU A 227 26.28 -9.54 -25.69
CA GLU A 227 26.14 -8.08 -25.53
C GLU A 227 24.69 -7.61 -25.30
N LYS A 228 23.69 -8.19 -25.96
CA LYS A 228 22.26 -7.86 -25.75
C LYS A 228 21.78 -8.35 -24.37
N LEU A 229 22.25 -9.52 -23.93
CA LEU A 229 21.93 -10.04 -22.60
C LEU A 229 22.60 -9.18 -21.52
N GLU A 230 23.86 -8.82 -21.70
CA GLU A 230 24.58 -7.91 -20.80
C GLU A 230 23.93 -6.51 -20.75
N ALA A 231 23.49 -5.97 -21.89
CA ALA A 231 22.74 -4.72 -21.95
C ALA A 231 21.40 -4.82 -21.20
N ARG A 232 20.66 -5.93 -21.35
CA ARG A 232 19.39 -6.13 -20.64
C ARG A 232 19.58 -6.31 -19.13
N VAL A 233 20.65 -7.00 -18.72
CA VAL A 233 21.02 -7.12 -17.30
C VAL A 233 21.38 -5.75 -16.72
N GLN A 234 22.10 -4.92 -17.48
CA GLN A 234 22.44 -3.56 -17.07
C GLN A 234 21.20 -2.68 -16.94
N GLU A 235 20.30 -2.73 -17.91
CA GLU A 235 19.01 -2.03 -17.86
C GLU A 235 18.17 -2.45 -16.65
N LEU A 236 18.10 -3.76 -16.34
CA LEU A 236 17.39 -4.25 -15.15
C LEU A 236 18.04 -3.78 -13.84
N LYS A 237 19.38 -3.63 -13.81
CA LYS A 237 20.08 -3.04 -12.64
C LYS A 237 19.76 -1.56 -12.48
N GLU A 238 19.68 -0.81 -13.57
CA GLU A 238 19.32 0.61 -13.56
C GLU A 238 17.85 0.81 -13.17
N ILE A 239 16.94 -0.03 -13.68
CA ILE A 239 15.54 -0.04 -13.27
C ILE A 239 15.42 -0.36 -11.79
N LYS A 240 16.17 -1.36 -11.31
CA LYS A 240 16.20 -1.70 -9.88
C LYS A 240 16.71 -0.53 -9.04
N SER A 241 17.82 0.11 -9.42
CA SER A 241 18.35 1.25 -8.67
C SER A 241 17.38 2.42 -8.66
N PHE A 242 16.68 2.68 -9.76
CA PHE A 242 15.63 3.68 -9.84
C PHE A 242 14.48 3.38 -8.86
N TYR A 243 13.99 2.15 -8.81
CA TYR A 243 12.93 1.77 -7.87
C TYR A 243 13.39 1.80 -6.41
N ASP A 244 14.63 1.42 -6.13
CA ASP A 244 15.23 1.51 -4.79
C ASP A 244 15.33 2.99 -4.35
N SER A 245 15.77 3.90 -5.24
CA SER A 245 15.79 5.34 -4.96
C SER A 245 14.39 5.94 -4.83
N LEU A 246 13.43 5.52 -5.66
CA LEU A 246 12.04 5.97 -5.56
C LEU A 246 11.39 5.49 -4.26
N ARG A 247 11.70 4.26 -3.85
CA ARG A 247 11.31 3.72 -2.54
C ARG A 247 11.90 4.54 -1.42
N GLU A 248 13.20 4.83 -1.43
CA GLU A 248 13.86 5.65 -0.41
C GLU A 248 13.20 7.03 -0.30
N VAL A 249 12.93 7.71 -1.43
CA VAL A 249 12.22 8.99 -1.45
C VAL A 249 10.80 8.88 -0.90
N LEU A 250 10.07 7.80 -1.21
CA LEU A 250 8.73 7.57 -0.66
C LEU A 250 8.78 7.24 0.84
N GLU A 251 9.81 6.54 1.30
CA GLU A 251 10.02 6.25 2.72
C GLU A 251 10.30 7.56 3.48
N GLU A 252 11.15 8.45 2.93
CA GLU A 252 11.44 9.77 3.49
C GLU A 252 10.22 10.71 3.49
N LEU A 253 9.54 10.85 2.35
CA LEU A 253 8.39 11.76 2.21
C LEU A 253 7.16 11.26 2.96
N GLY A 254 6.93 9.94 2.95
CA GLY A 254 5.82 9.30 3.64
C GLY A 254 6.08 9.18 5.14
N GLY A 255 7.35 9.09 5.54
CA GLY A 255 7.74 8.65 6.88
C GLY A 255 7.29 7.22 7.14
N ILE A 256 7.26 6.36 6.12
CA ILE A 256 6.77 4.97 6.22
C ILE A 256 7.79 4.05 5.56
N LYS A 257 8.38 3.14 6.33
CA LYS A 257 9.36 2.16 5.87
C LYS A 257 8.85 0.74 6.09
N ILE A 258 8.81 -0.05 5.02
CA ILE A 258 8.42 -1.47 5.12
C ILE A 258 9.64 -2.25 5.66
N LEU A 259 9.51 -2.79 6.87
CA LEU A 259 10.57 -3.55 7.53
C LEU A 259 10.58 -5.01 7.08
N GLU A 260 9.41 -5.63 7.03
CA GLU A 260 9.28 -7.06 6.84
C GLU A 260 7.91 -7.40 6.25
N VAL A 261 7.91 -8.31 5.28
CA VAL A 261 6.71 -8.94 4.74
C VAL A 261 6.90 -10.44 4.93
N LYS A 262 6.05 -11.08 5.72
CA LYS A 262 6.12 -12.52 6.00
C LYS A 262 4.75 -13.14 5.86
N GLU A 263 4.69 -14.30 5.21
CA GLU A 263 3.51 -15.14 5.25
C GLU A 263 3.56 -16.01 6.51
N ASP A 264 2.51 -15.97 7.31
CA ASP A 264 2.39 -16.84 8.48
C ASP A 264 1.98 -18.24 8.02
N SER A 265 2.92 -19.18 8.11
CA SER A 265 2.76 -20.59 7.80
C SER A 265 1.53 -21.27 8.45
N LYS A 266 1.02 -20.73 9.57
CA LYS A 266 -0.12 -21.32 10.29
C LYS A 266 -1.47 -20.81 9.80
N THR A 267 -1.56 -19.55 9.41
CA THR A 267 -2.83 -18.90 9.08
C THR A 267 -2.93 -18.54 7.60
N GLN A 268 -1.87 -18.72 6.81
CA GLN A 268 -1.76 -18.21 5.43
C GLN A 268 -2.03 -16.69 5.34
N HIS A 269 -1.81 -15.98 6.45
CA HIS A 269 -1.97 -14.52 6.48
C HIS A 269 -0.66 -13.85 6.11
N LEU A 270 -0.74 -12.77 5.36
CA LEU A 270 0.39 -11.90 5.11
C LEU A 270 0.55 -10.93 6.29
N VAL A 271 1.67 -11.01 6.98
CA VAL A 271 2.05 -10.11 8.07
C VAL A 271 3.04 -9.07 7.53
N LEU A 272 2.60 -7.82 7.54
CA LEU A 272 3.37 -6.65 7.14
C LEU A 272 3.82 -5.90 8.39
N LYS A 273 5.13 -5.70 8.56
CA LYS A 273 5.68 -4.83 9.61
C LYS A 273 6.20 -3.55 8.99
N VAL A 274 5.75 -2.44 9.54
CA VAL A 274 6.01 -1.09 9.03
C VAL A 274 6.61 -0.24 10.14
N LEU A 275 7.62 0.55 9.82
CA LEU A 275 8.20 1.59 10.66
C LEU A 275 7.66 2.94 10.20
N MET A 276 7.07 3.70 11.11
CA MET A 276 6.52 5.03 10.88
C MET A 276 7.37 6.08 11.60
N TYR A 277 7.83 7.08 10.85
CA TYR A 277 8.68 8.18 11.30
C TYR A 277 9.88 7.74 12.15
N ASP A 278 10.51 6.65 11.73
CA ASP A 278 11.70 6.03 12.36
C ASP A 278 11.56 5.61 13.83
N GLU A 279 10.36 5.71 14.39
CA GLU A 279 10.11 5.53 15.82
C GLU A 279 9.04 4.45 16.08
N PHE A 280 7.92 4.52 15.37
CA PHE A 280 6.75 3.71 15.67
C PHE A 280 6.64 2.49 14.77
N LYS A 281 6.65 1.29 15.34
CA LYS A 281 6.49 0.05 14.59
C LYS A 281 5.04 -0.42 14.66
N VAL A 282 4.45 -0.71 13.50
CA VAL A 282 3.08 -1.20 13.33
C VAL A 282 3.13 -2.55 12.63
N GLN A 283 2.33 -3.50 13.13
CA GLN A 283 2.08 -4.77 12.49
C GLN A 283 0.70 -4.74 11.86
N ILE A 284 0.62 -5.07 10.58
CA ILE A 284 -0.62 -5.18 9.81
C ILE A 284 -0.74 -6.64 9.36
N VAL A 285 -1.88 -7.26 9.59
CA VAL A 285 -2.19 -8.65 9.23
C VAL A 285 -3.24 -8.63 8.15
N LEU A 286 -2.95 -9.28 7.03
CA LEU A 286 -3.81 -9.36 5.85
C LEU A 286 -4.15 -10.82 5.55
N GLU A 287 -5.38 -11.08 5.10
CA GLU A 287 -5.82 -12.38 4.59
C GLU A 287 -6.00 -12.32 3.07
N VAL A 288 -5.78 -13.43 2.39
CA VAL A 288 -6.11 -13.54 0.96
C VAL A 288 -7.62 -13.60 0.80
N TYR A 289 -8.18 -12.56 0.19
CA TYR A 289 -9.58 -12.41 -0.15
C TYR A 289 -9.77 -12.62 -1.65
N ARG A 290 -10.73 -13.47 -2.04
CA ARG A 290 -11.09 -13.72 -3.46
C ARG A 290 -9.88 -13.96 -4.40
N GLN A 291 -9.02 -14.91 -4.06
CA GLN A 291 -7.90 -15.43 -4.86
C GLN A 291 -6.77 -14.44 -5.24
N SER A 292 -7.01 -13.13 -5.27
CA SER A 292 -6.02 -12.13 -5.67
C SER A 292 -6.00 -10.84 -4.85
N GLU A 293 -6.96 -10.63 -3.95
CA GLU A 293 -7.03 -9.44 -3.11
C GLU A 293 -6.51 -9.72 -1.70
N LEU A 294 -5.99 -8.70 -1.02
CA LEU A 294 -5.55 -8.80 0.37
C LEU A 294 -6.47 -7.94 1.23
N LYS A 295 -7.13 -8.55 2.21
CA LYS A 295 -8.04 -7.86 3.11
C LYS A 295 -7.44 -7.71 4.50
N LEU A 296 -7.64 -6.57 5.13
CA LEU A 296 -7.19 -6.29 6.48
C LEU A 296 -7.90 -7.16 7.51
N VAL A 297 -7.12 -7.95 8.26
CA VAL A 297 -7.57 -8.75 9.40
C VAL A 297 -7.28 -8.04 10.71
N ASN A 298 -6.11 -7.43 10.87
CA ASN A 298 -5.74 -6.77 12.11
C ASN A 298 -4.64 -5.72 11.90
N ALA A 299 -4.55 -4.75 12.80
CA ALA A 299 -3.44 -3.82 12.90
C ALA A 299 -3.14 -3.52 14.37
N GLN A 300 -1.87 -3.56 14.77
CA GLN A 300 -1.46 -3.29 16.14
C GLN A 300 -0.10 -2.61 16.25
N TRP A 301 0.09 -1.85 17.32
CA TRP A 301 1.39 -1.29 17.66
C TRP A 301 2.33 -2.39 18.17
N ILE A 302 3.55 -2.45 17.61
CA ILE A 302 4.63 -3.32 18.12
C ILE A 302 5.42 -2.57 19.19
N THR A 303 5.67 -1.27 18.98
CA THR A 303 6.32 -0.39 19.95
C THR A 303 5.29 0.22 20.89
N LYS A 304 5.72 0.66 22.08
CA LYS A 304 4.85 1.43 22.97
C LYS A 304 4.40 2.70 22.23
N PRO A 305 3.10 2.93 22.07
CA PRO A 305 2.59 4.01 21.23
C PRO A 305 2.57 5.30 22.05
N VAL A 306 3.73 5.80 22.44
CA VAL A 306 3.88 6.99 23.28
C VAL A 306 4.79 7.98 22.58
N VAL A 307 4.32 9.20 22.41
CA VAL A 307 5.10 10.30 21.86
C VAL A 307 5.76 11.05 23.01
N TYR A 308 7.08 11.27 22.92
CA TYR A 308 7.86 11.98 23.92
C TYR A 308 8.47 13.25 23.32
N GLU A 309 8.48 14.33 24.10
CA GLU A 309 9.30 15.50 23.80
C GLU A 309 10.28 15.74 24.95
N PRO A 310 11.60 15.75 24.67
CA PRO A 310 12.61 16.01 25.68
C PRO A 310 12.46 17.45 26.21
N CYS A 311 12.31 17.60 27.52
CA CYS A 311 12.22 18.93 28.13
C CYS A 311 13.64 19.52 28.28
N PRO A 312 13.92 20.73 27.76
CA PRO A 312 15.23 21.35 27.90
C PRO A 312 15.52 21.84 29.33
N VAL A 313 14.51 21.85 30.22
CA VAL A 313 14.65 22.32 31.60
C VAL A 313 15.02 21.14 32.50
N GLN A 314 16.24 21.19 33.05
CA GLN A 314 16.72 20.21 34.03
C GLN A 314 15.76 20.14 35.24
N ASN A 315 15.37 18.92 35.64
CA ASN A 315 14.47 18.59 36.76
C ASN A 315 12.95 18.60 36.50
N THR A 316 12.50 18.58 35.24
CA THR A 316 11.09 18.29 34.94
C THR A 316 10.94 17.04 34.09
N ASP A 317 10.04 16.14 34.49
CA ASP A 317 9.74 14.93 33.74
C ASP A 317 9.35 15.28 32.29
N PRO A 318 9.86 14.51 31.30
CA PRO A 318 9.55 14.70 29.89
C PRO A 318 8.06 14.55 29.65
N TYR A 319 7.52 15.32 28.72
CA TYR A 319 6.11 15.22 28.38
C TYR A 319 5.90 13.96 27.54
N SER A 320 5.00 13.08 27.97
CA SER A 320 4.64 11.86 27.25
C SER A 320 3.14 11.76 27.06
N LEU A 321 2.68 11.54 25.82
CA LEU A 321 1.27 11.31 25.52
C LEU A 321 1.09 9.92 24.92
N PRO A 322 0.35 9.00 25.57
CA PRO A 322 0.01 7.72 24.97
C PRO A 322 -1.02 7.90 23.85
N MET A 323 -0.85 7.16 22.77
CA MET A 323 -1.80 7.05 21.66
C MET A 323 -2.75 5.86 21.89
N SER A 324 -3.97 6.00 21.38
CA SER A 324 -5.00 4.96 21.36
C SER A 324 -4.58 3.71 20.56
N SER A 325 -5.24 2.57 20.82
CA SER A 325 -5.07 1.36 20.01
C SER A 325 -5.55 1.61 18.56
N LEU A 326 -5.22 0.69 17.64
CA LEU A 326 -5.64 0.78 16.24
C LEU A 326 -6.93 0.00 15.97
N ASP A 327 -7.56 -0.57 17.00
CA ASP A 327 -8.72 -1.46 16.88
C ASP A 327 -9.92 -0.74 16.24
N ASP A 328 -10.08 0.54 16.56
CA ASP A 328 -11.10 1.42 15.99
C ASP A 328 -10.91 1.59 14.47
N LEU A 329 -9.68 1.80 14.03
CA LEU A 329 -9.36 1.91 12.61
C LEU A 329 -9.56 0.58 11.88
N VAL A 330 -9.22 -0.54 12.54
CA VAL A 330 -9.43 -1.90 11.99
C VAL A 330 -10.92 -2.18 11.82
N GLU A 331 -11.75 -1.82 12.80
CA GLU A 331 -13.20 -2.01 12.73
C GLU A 331 -13.81 -1.21 11.58
N VAL A 332 -13.44 0.06 11.43
CA VAL A 332 -13.88 0.92 10.32
C VAL A 332 -13.42 0.36 8.98
N ALA A 333 -12.18 -0.09 8.88
CA ALA A 333 -11.63 -0.64 7.64
C ALA A 333 -12.34 -1.94 7.22
N LYS A 334 -12.62 -2.84 8.17
CA LYS A 334 -13.33 -4.09 7.89
C LYS A 334 -14.78 -3.90 7.45
N THR A 335 -15.46 -2.90 8.02
CA THR A 335 -16.90 -2.68 7.83
C THR A 335 -17.20 -1.83 6.59
N ASN A 336 -16.36 -0.83 6.31
CA ASN A 336 -16.71 0.22 5.35
C ASN A 336 -15.80 0.30 4.11
N LEU A 337 -14.68 -0.43 4.07
CA LEU A 337 -13.68 -0.29 3.01
C LEU A 337 -13.45 -1.59 2.24
N SER A 338 -13.11 -1.45 0.96
CA SER A 338 -12.69 -2.56 0.10
C SER A 338 -11.19 -2.89 0.30
N PRO A 339 -10.75 -4.11 -0.06
CA PRO A 339 -9.37 -4.61 0.10
C PRO A 339 -8.19 -3.75 -0.42
N PRO A 340 -8.35 -2.85 -1.42
CA PRO A 340 -7.25 -1.92 -1.75
C PRO A 340 -7.26 -0.65 -0.89
N HIS A 341 -8.36 -0.34 -0.20
CA HIS A 341 -8.55 0.91 0.53
C HIS A 341 -8.35 0.78 2.04
N ASP A 342 -8.53 -0.42 2.60
CA ASP A 342 -8.35 -0.71 4.01
C ASP A 342 -6.90 -0.47 4.49
N VAL A 343 -5.89 -1.04 3.83
CA VAL A 343 -4.46 -0.86 4.19
C VAL A 343 -4.05 0.60 4.05
N ARG A 344 -4.47 1.24 2.95
CA ARG A 344 -4.18 2.65 2.70
C ARG A 344 -4.80 3.54 3.78
N PHE A 345 -6.03 3.24 4.19
CA PHE A 345 -6.72 3.94 5.27
C PHE A 345 -5.98 3.77 6.60
N ILE A 346 -5.66 2.52 7.00
CA ILE A 346 -4.92 2.24 8.24
C ILE A 346 -3.60 3.00 8.26
N LEU A 347 -2.79 2.91 7.20
CA LEU A 347 -1.51 3.60 7.14
C LEU A 347 -1.67 5.12 7.23
N ARG A 348 -2.62 5.69 6.48
CA ARG A 348 -2.85 7.13 6.46
C ARG A 348 -3.34 7.66 7.80
N GLU A 349 -4.34 7.02 8.40
CA GLU A 349 -4.91 7.44 9.67
C GLU A 349 -3.94 7.22 10.82
N THR A 350 -3.18 6.13 10.81
CA THR A 350 -2.12 5.91 11.80
C THR A 350 -1.04 6.99 11.70
N CYS A 351 -0.61 7.34 10.49
CA CYS A 351 0.32 8.45 10.28
C CYS A 351 -0.26 9.80 10.72
N ALA A 352 -1.55 10.05 10.49
CA ALA A 352 -2.23 11.25 10.94
C ALA A 352 -2.29 11.30 12.47
N ARG A 353 -2.63 10.19 13.13
CA ARG A 353 -2.68 10.06 14.60
C ARG A 353 -1.33 10.36 15.23
N VAL A 354 -0.24 9.81 14.69
CA VAL A 354 1.14 10.13 15.13
C VAL A 354 1.47 11.61 14.97
N ARG A 355 1.16 12.21 13.79
CA ARG A 355 1.42 13.64 13.55
C ARG A 355 0.65 14.53 14.51
N ILE A 356 -0.63 14.26 14.73
CA ILE A 356 -1.47 15.04 15.64
C ILE A 356 -0.92 14.96 17.07
N HIS A 357 -0.50 13.76 17.51
CA HIS A 357 0.07 13.59 18.85
C HIS A 357 1.43 14.29 18.99
N ARG A 358 2.31 14.23 17.98
CA ARG A 358 3.57 15.00 17.97
C ARG A 358 3.32 16.51 18.06
N ASN A 359 2.46 17.04 17.20
CA ASN A 359 2.12 18.46 17.22
C ASN A 359 1.53 18.88 18.56
N ARG A 360 0.73 18.02 19.19
CA ARG A 360 0.12 18.27 20.50
C ARG A 360 1.15 18.27 21.62
N VAL A 361 2.04 17.28 21.66
CA VAL A 361 3.12 17.25 22.65
C VAL A 361 4.01 18.48 22.49
N GLN A 362 4.33 18.86 21.25
CA GLN A 362 5.11 20.06 20.97
C GLN A 362 4.38 21.33 21.46
N ASP A 363 3.09 21.48 21.17
CA ASP A 363 2.29 22.61 21.65
C ASP A 363 2.23 22.69 23.17
N LEU A 364 2.02 21.55 23.84
CA LEU A 364 1.99 21.48 25.30
C LEU A 364 3.37 21.78 25.91
N SER A 365 4.45 21.45 25.21
CA SER A 365 5.80 21.82 25.61
C SER A 365 6.02 23.33 25.55
N LEU A 366 5.46 24.00 24.52
CA LEU A 366 5.49 25.46 24.38
C LEU A 366 4.59 26.11 25.44
N LEU A 367 3.39 25.58 25.64
CA LEU A 367 2.45 26.07 26.64
C LEU A 367 3.02 26.00 28.05
N ARG A 368 3.78 24.96 28.38
CA ARG A 368 4.47 24.83 29.66
C ARG A 368 5.53 25.91 29.90
N LYS A 369 6.09 26.51 28.85
CA LYS A 369 7.03 27.64 28.97
C LYS A 369 6.30 28.93 29.34
N GLU A 370 5.04 29.08 28.95
CA GLU A 370 4.25 30.29 29.19
C GLU A 370 3.35 30.23 30.42
N VAL A 371 2.77 29.07 30.70
CA VAL A 371 1.68 28.88 31.66
C VAL A 371 1.97 27.65 32.52
N LEU A 372 1.61 27.73 33.81
CA LEU A 372 1.72 26.60 34.71
C LEU A 372 0.76 25.49 34.23
N THR A 373 1.32 24.44 33.65
CA THR A 373 0.57 23.37 33.00
C THR A 373 0.85 22.04 33.69
N LYS A 374 -0.21 21.30 34.03
CA LYS A 374 -0.14 19.96 34.62
C LYS A 374 -1.05 19.02 33.82
N VAL A 375 -0.49 17.91 33.37
CA VAL A 375 -1.25 16.82 32.73
C VAL A 375 -1.78 15.91 33.81
N VAL A 376 -3.04 15.53 33.71
CA VAL A 376 -3.71 14.59 34.61
C VAL A 376 -4.19 13.43 33.75
N GLY A 377 -3.61 12.24 33.96
CA GLY A 377 -3.91 11.07 33.13
C GLY A 377 -3.36 11.19 31.69
N SER A 378 -4.09 10.63 30.73
CA SER A 378 -3.71 10.60 29.31
C SER A 378 -4.35 11.70 28.47
N ASP A 379 -5.45 12.29 28.93
CA ASP A 379 -6.31 13.15 28.11
C ASP A 379 -6.63 14.50 28.77
N GLN A 380 -6.33 14.73 30.05
CA GLN A 380 -6.66 16.00 30.70
C GLN A 380 -5.42 16.88 30.93
N VAL A 381 -5.56 18.16 30.62
CA VAL A 381 -4.54 19.19 30.84
C VAL A 381 -5.14 20.31 31.65
N VAL A 382 -4.51 20.61 32.78
CA VAL A 382 -4.88 21.70 33.67
C VAL A 382 -3.86 22.83 33.51
N CYS A 383 -4.32 23.99 33.09
CA CYS A 383 -3.49 25.19 32.92
C CYS A 383 -3.92 26.27 33.90
N SER A 384 -2.98 26.80 34.67
CA SER A 384 -3.19 27.93 35.58
C SER A 384 -2.55 29.18 35.02
N LEU A 385 -3.38 30.17 34.69
CA LEU A 385 -2.97 31.49 34.24
C LEU A 385 -2.61 32.39 35.42
N ASN A 386 -1.71 33.34 35.20
CA ASN A 386 -1.28 34.31 36.21
C ASN A 386 -2.43 35.25 36.64
N ASP A 387 -3.50 35.32 35.85
CA ASP A 387 -4.69 36.12 36.11
C ASP A 387 -5.65 35.49 37.12
N GLY A 388 -5.24 34.39 37.78
CA GLY A 388 -6.07 33.65 38.72
C GLY A 388 -7.14 32.82 38.02
N ILE A 389 -6.92 32.37 36.80
CA ILE A 389 -7.86 31.49 36.09
C ILE A 389 -7.21 30.13 35.88
N VAL A 390 -7.92 29.08 36.24
CA VAL A 390 -7.53 27.70 35.98
C VAL A 390 -8.45 27.13 34.91
N ILE A 391 -7.87 26.53 33.88
CA ILE A 391 -8.58 25.95 32.75
C ILE A 391 -8.30 24.45 32.74
N VAL A 392 -9.36 23.66 32.70
CA VAL A 392 -9.31 22.21 32.51
C VAL A 392 -9.68 21.91 31.07
N MET A 393 -8.72 21.39 30.32
CA MET A 393 -8.87 20.99 28.92
C MET A 393 -8.85 19.47 28.81
N ARG A 394 -9.73 18.91 27.98
CA ARG A 394 -9.67 17.50 27.55
C ARG A 394 -9.17 17.43 26.11
N LEU A 395 -8.19 16.56 25.90
CA LEU A 395 -7.52 16.25 24.66
C LEU A 395 -8.18 15.01 24.04
N TYR A 396 -8.95 15.20 22.97
CA TYR A 396 -9.47 14.09 22.16
C TYR A 396 -8.55 13.84 20.96
N ASP A 397 -8.67 12.73 20.25
CA ASP A 397 -7.79 12.39 19.12
C ASP A 397 -7.65 13.52 18.08
N ASN A 398 -8.73 14.25 17.79
CA ASN A 398 -8.78 15.27 16.74
C ASN A 398 -9.05 16.70 17.23
N LEU A 399 -9.48 16.90 18.48
CA LEU A 399 -9.86 18.21 19.00
C LEU A 399 -9.46 18.38 20.47
N VAL A 400 -9.32 19.63 20.90
CA VAL A 400 -9.14 19.99 22.31
C VAL A 400 -10.36 20.77 22.77
N ARG A 401 -10.90 20.38 23.92
CA ARG A 401 -12.09 21.00 24.49
C ARG A 401 -11.80 21.57 25.87
N ALA A 402 -12.21 22.81 26.12
CA ALA A 402 -12.24 23.33 27.48
C ALA A 402 -13.46 22.73 28.22
N GLU A 403 -13.22 21.87 29.20
CA GLU A 403 -14.28 21.28 30.03
C GLU A 403 -14.77 22.25 31.08
N GLN A 404 -13.82 22.90 31.77
CA GLN A 404 -14.10 23.77 32.90
C GLN A 404 -13.15 24.95 32.93
N ILE A 405 -13.66 26.12 33.31
CA ILE A 405 -12.87 27.29 33.66
C ILE A 405 -13.24 27.66 35.08
N VAL A 406 -12.24 27.69 35.95
CA VAL A 406 -12.39 28.02 37.36
C VAL A 406 -11.66 29.33 37.63
N GLY A 407 -12.41 30.32 38.08
CA GLY A 407 -11.88 31.55 38.62
C GLY A 407 -11.34 31.34 40.03
N VAL A 408 -10.03 31.48 40.20
CA VAL A 408 -9.37 31.56 41.51
C VAL A 408 -9.20 33.03 41.83
N THR A 409 -9.56 33.45 43.05
CA THR A 409 -9.35 34.83 43.55
C THR A 409 -10.23 35.94 42.97
N GLY A 410 -11.54 35.86 43.22
CA GLY A 410 -12.47 36.98 43.01
C GLY A 410 -13.09 37.06 41.61
N TRP A 411 -12.85 36.07 40.76
CA TRP A 411 -13.60 35.86 39.53
C TRP A 411 -14.97 35.25 39.86
N ASP A 412 -16.05 35.92 39.45
CA ASP A 412 -17.40 35.39 39.60
C ASP A 412 -17.62 34.22 38.64
N GLU A 413 -18.43 33.24 39.06
CA GLU A 413 -18.82 32.07 38.25
C GLU A 413 -19.42 32.50 36.90
N THR A 414 -20.26 33.54 36.92
CA THR A 414 -20.86 34.12 35.70
C THR A 414 -19.83 34.65 34.69
N ALA A 415 -18.68 35.15 35.15
CA ALA A 415 -17.61 35.63 34.29
C ALA A 415 -16.83 34.44 33.68
N ALA A 416 -16.54 33.41 34.49
CA ALA A 416 -15.91 32.19 34.02
C ALA A 416 -16.79 31.46 32.99
N ASP A 417 -18.09 31.35 33.23
CA ASP A 417 -19.06 30.79 32.30
C ASP A 417 -19.14 31.57 30.99
N LYS A 418 -19.04 32.90 31.06
CA LYS A 418 -19.00 33.73 29.85
C LYS A 418 -17.77 33.41 28.99
N ILE A 419 -16.59 33.28 29.60
CA ILE A 419 -15.36 32.91 28.89
C ILE A 419 -15.51 31.51 28.28
N LEU A 420 -16.01 30.53 29.06
CA LEU A 420 -16.23 29.17 28.59
C LEU A 420 -17.21 29.12 27.40
N ASN A 421 -18.29 29.91 27.45
CA ASN A 421 -19.25 30.01 26.36
C ASN A 421 -18.66 30.64 25.11
N THR A 422 -17.74 31.60 25.24
CA THR A 422 -17.00 32.16 24.09
C THR A 422 -16.11 31.12 23.43
N ILE A 423 -15.42 30.29 24.22
CA ILE A 423 -14.62 29.18 23.69
C ILE A 423 -15.51 28.16 22.98
N ARG A 424 -16.65 27.78 23.60
CA ARG A 424 -17.61 26.84 23.01
C ARG A 424 -18.20 27.33 21.69
N LYS A 425 -18.39 28.64 21.53
CA LYS A 425 -18.81 29.22 20.24
C LYS A 425 -17.74 29.09 19.16
N ASN A 426 -16.47 29.03 19.56
CA ASN A 426 -15.33 28.86 18.66
C ASN A 426 -14.90 27.39 18.48
N GLU A 427 -15.55 26.43 19.16
CA GLU A 427 -15.25 24.98 19.07
C GLU A 427 -15.40 24.41 17.65
N SER A 428 -16.04 25.13 16.71
CA SER A 428 -16.11 24.74 15.30
C SER A 428 -14.75 24.73 14.58
N ILE A 429 -13.70 25.27 15.22
CA ILE A 429 -12.34 25.28 14.70
C ILE A 429 -11.54 24.23 15.50
N ASN A 430 -10.72 23.41 14.84
CA ASN A 430 -9.82 22.46 15.49
C ASN A 430 -8.76 23.21 16.31
N LEU A 431 -9.14 23.62 17.52
CA LEU A 431 -8.33 24.42 18.41
C LEU A 431 -7.23 23.59 19.05
N VAL A 432 -6.06 24.20 19.14
CA VAL A 432 -4.86 23.69 19.80
C VAL A 432 -4.82 24.27 21.24
N PRO A 433 -4.24 23.59 22.25
CA PRO A 433 -4.24 24.09 23.63
C PRO A 433 -3.75 25.55 23.78
N SER A 434 -2.66 25.92 23.10
CA SER A 434 -2.18 27.31 23.03
C SER A 434 -3.25 28.31 22.55
N ALA A 435 -3.98 27.99 21.49
CA ALA A 435 -5.03 28.84 20.95
C ALA A 435 -6.18 29.05 21.96
N ILE A 436 -6.54 28.03 22.75
CA ILE A 436 -7.54 28.17 23.82
C ILE A 436 -7.06 29.17 24.87
N ILE A 437 -5.78 29.09 25.25
CA ILE A 437 -5.18 30.05 26.20
C ILE A 437 -5.20 31.47 25.65
N GLU A 438 -4.90 31.68 24.37
CA GLU A 438 -4.97 33.01 23.73
C GLU A 438 -6.39 33.57 23.73
N ILE A 439 -7.40 32.75 23.41
CA ILE A 439 -8.82 33.16 23.48
C ILE A 439 -9.18 33.58 24.90
N VAL A 440 -8.76 32.80 25.92
CA VAL A 440 -9.00 33.15 27.32
C VAL A 440 -8.33 34.46 27.69
N ARG A 441 -7.04 34.64 27.36
CA ARG A 441 -6.32 35.89 27.62
C ARG A 441 -7.02 37.10 26.99
N SER A 442 -7.42 36.98 25.72
CA SER A 442 -8.15 38.03 25.02
C SER A 442 -9.48 38.38 25.70
N GLU A 443 -10.25 37.37 26.14
CA GLU A 443 -11.54 37.60 26.79
C GLU A 443 -11.38 38.17 28.21
N VAL A 444 -10.35 37.72 28.93
CA VAL A 444 -9.96 38.29 30.24
C VAL A 444 -9.62 39.78 30.09
N ASP A 445 -8.84 40.14 29.09
CA ASP A 445 -8.46 41.54 28.85
C ASP A 445 -9.67 42.41 28.48
N LYS A 446 -10.63 41.90 27.69
CA LYS A 446 -11.89 42.60 27.42
C LYS A 446 -12.71 42.83 28.69
N LEU A 447 -12.79 41.83 29.57
CA LEU A 447 -13.52 41.94 30.84
C LEU A 447 -12.86 42.95 31.79
N ARG A 448 -11.52 43.02 31.78
CA ARG A 448 -10.75 44.03 32.51
C ARG A 448 -11.03 45.44 32.02
N GLN A 449 -11.04 45.66 30.71
CA GLN A 449 -11.36 46.95 30.10
C GLN A 449 -12.80 47.41 30.42
N GLY A 450 -13.73 46.47 30.60
CA GLY A 450 -15.11 46.73 31.01
C GLY A 450 -15.30 47.09 32.50
N GLY A 451 -14.23 47.30 33.27
CA GLY A 451 -14.30 47.71 34.68
C GLY A 451 -14.64 46.60 35.68
N LYS A 452 -14.85 45.35 35.21
CA LYS A 452 -15.06 44.17 36.05
C LYS A 452 -13.72 43.52 36.36
N ASN A 453 -12.84 44.25 37.02
CA ASN A 453 -11.52 43.74 37.35
C ASN A 453 -11.59 42.98 38.68
N PRO A 454 -11.55 41.64 38.69
CA PRO A 454 -11.47 40.90 39.94
C PRO A 454 -10.15 41.26 40.62
N ARG A 455 -10.19 41.51 41.94
CA ARG A 455 -8.99 41.77 42.73
C ARG A 455 -8.20 40.46 42.89
N THR A 456 -7.49 40.06 41.86
CA THR A 456 -6.55 38.93 41.90
C THR A 456 -5.35 39.33 42.76
N PRO A 457 -5.08 38.67 43.91
CA PRO A 457 -3.80 38.80 44.58
C PRO A 457 -2.73 38.23 43.64
N LYS A 458 -1.68 39.04 43.38
CA LYS A 458 -0.58 38.65 42.50
C LYS A 458 0.08 37.39 43.06
N LEU A 459 0.02 36.28 42.32
CA LEU A 459 0.82 35.09 42.63
C LEU A 459 2.31 35.48 42.67
N PRO A 460 3.10 34.90 43.58
CA PRO A 460 4.53 35.15 43.62
C PRO A 460 5.16 34.71 42.29
N LYS A 461 5.81 35.65 41.59
CA LYS A 461 6.57 35.34 40.38
C LYS A 461 7.58 34.24 40.70
N ARG A 462 7.65 33.23 39.84
CA ARG A 462 8.72 32.22 39.87
C ARG A 462 10.05 32.98 39.85
N ARG A 463 10.85 32.89 40.92
CA ARG A 463 12.20 33.46 40.91
C ARG A 463 12.98 32.77 39.81
N ASP A 464 13.58 33.56 38.93
CA ASP A 464 14.53 33.03 37.96
C ASP A 464 15.63 32.28 38.73
N ALA A 465 15.94 31.06 38.30
CA ALA A 465 16.95 30.22 38.93
C ALA A 465 18.35 30.86 38.96
N SER A 466 18.55 31.98 38.26
CA SER A 466 19.75 32.80 38.29
C SER A 466 19.91 33.65 39.57
N GLU A 467 18.84 33.90 40.35
CA GLU A 467 18.93 34.69 41.57
C GLU A 467 19.24 33.87 42.84
N GLN A 468 19.09 32.54 42.80
CA GLN A 468 19.39 31.68 43.95
C GLN A 468 20.88 31.37 44.14
N GLY A 469 21.76 31.80 43.22
CA GLY A 469 23.22 31.64 43.32
C GLY A 469 23.96 32.76 44.04
N ARG A 470 23.28 33.78 44.59
CA ARG A 470 23.93 34.95 45.23
C ARG A 470 23.72 35.08 46.74
N LEU A 471 23.11 34.09 47.38
CA LEU A 471 22.97 34.03 48.83
C LEU A 471 23.38 32.65 49.36
N LEU A 472 24.65 32.32 49.18
CA LEU A 472 25.43 31.46 50.07
C LEU A 472 26.83 32.04 50.20
#